data_AF-A0A543I247-F1
#
_entry.id   AF-A0A543I247-F1
#
_cell.length_a   1.000
_cell.length_b   1.000
_cell.length_c   1.000
_cell.angle_alpha   90.00
_cell.angle_beta   90.00
_cell.angle_gamma   90.00
#
_symmetry.space_group_name_H-M   'P 1'
#
loop_
_entity.id
_entity.type
_entity.pdbx_description
1 polymer ?
#
loop_
_entity_poly.entity_id
_entity_poly.type
_entity_poly.pdbx_seq_one_letter_code
_entity_poly.pdbx_strand_id
1 'polypeptide(L)'
;MAAQVDSDVVIPFYAWLAKQFVFCDHHFGAGSNSTPGHTLAVGGQMPTMRNPPFVGAHPVWDLPSIFTVAQAAGVSWAAFPDHSGYPAKLYRSLSTAPGHANVHPPSQFVPMAKAGTLPQVCYVWSPGGYDEHPPFVSDPSYVTRGHDLVWQRVQAVIDGGGWDDTTFVLTWDDWGGYADSVPTPAIETLPDALHPSGYAAIGGSRIPLVMFGGRVPQRIDTQWHSHASIPKTIIDLLGLPPMKVSRVDDAPSLAHLVDPAVSRPLPPAPGTVITQPKCSLDRRLARPVVTRGQRRPARPRCGAGRRA
;
A
#
# COMPACT_ATOMS: atom_id res chain seq x y z
N MET A 1 -28.72 6.85 6.89
CA MET A 1 -27.97 6.30 5.74
C MET A 1 -26.92 5.35 6.28
N ALA A 2 -26.84 4.13 5.78
CA ALA A 2 -25.76 3.22 6.17
C ALA A 2 -24.44 3.82 5.63
N ALA A 3 -23.63 4.40 6.52
CA ALA A 3 -22.34 5.00 6.20
C ALA A 3 -21.23 3.94 6.10
N GLN A 4 -21.57 2.75 5.58
CA GLN A 4 -20.66 1.63 5.50
C GLN A 4 -20.61 1.16 4.04
N VAL A 5 -19.44 1.34 3.44
CA VAL A 5 -19.12 0.78 2.12
C VAL A 5 -18.89 -0.72 2.32
N ASP A 6 -19.58 -1.54 1.54
CA ASP A 6 -19.33 -2.97 1.51
C ASP A 6 -18.20 -3.27 0.52
N SER A 7 -16.99 -3.47 1.05
CA SER A 7 -15.80 -3.77 0.24
C SER A 7 -15.95 -5.08 -0.54
N ASP A 8 -16.75 -6.04 -0.07
CA ASP A 8 -16.95 -7.31 -0.77
C ASP A 8 -17.79 -7.13 -2.04
N VAL A 9 -18.48 -6.00 -2.16
CA VAL A 9 -19.28 -5.61 -3.33
C VAL A 9 -18.55 -4.60 -4.20
N VAL A 10 -17.93 -3.57 -3.60
CA VAL A 10 -17.34 -2.45 -4.34
C VAL A 10 -15.94 -2.77 -4.85
N ILE A 11 -15.15 -3.53 -4.09
CA ILE A 11 -13.76 -3.89 -4.42
C ILE A 11 -13.48 -5.37 -4.13
N PRO A 12 -14.26 -6.29 -4.73
CA PRO A 12 -14.28 -7.70 -4.34
C PRO A 12 -12.92 -8.40 -4.47
N PHE A 13 -12.09 -8.04 -5.45
CA PHE A 13 -10.76 -8.60 -5.66
C PHE A 13 -9.79 -8.14 -4.58
N TYR A 14 -9.77 -6.84 -4.25
CA TYR A 14 -8.96 -6.34 -3.13
C TYR A 14 -9.37 -6.96 -1.80
N ALA A 15 -10.68 -7.04 -1.54
CA ALA A 15 -11.21 -7.68 -0.35
C ALA A 15 -10.82 -9.16 -0.26
N TRP A 16 -10.85 -9.87 -1.41
CA TRP A 16 -10.42 -11.26 -1.50
C TRP A 16 -8.92 -11.41 -1.26
N LEU A 17 -8.08 -10.56 -1.86
CA LEU A 17 -6.63 -10.55 -1.65
C LEU A 17 -6.29 -10.33 -0.18
N ALA A 18 -6.89 -9.32 0.46
CA ALA A 18 -6.66 -9.01 1.87
C ALA A 18 -7.04 -10.19 2.81
N LYS A 19 -8.04 -11.00 2.44
CA LYS A 19 -8.46 -12.18 3.21
C LYS A 19 -7.64 -13.44 2.89
N GLN A 20 -6.92 -13.48 1.78
CA GLN A 20 -6.21 -14.68 1.31
C GLN A 20 -4.69 -14.59 1.39
N PHE A 21 -4.14 -13.39 1.50
CA PHE A 21 -2.70 -13.17 1.53
C PHE A 21 -2.30 -12.35 2.76
N VAL A 22 -1.20 -11.60 2.67
CA VAL A 22 -0.76 -10.72 3.74
C VAL A 22 -1.51 -9.40 3.63
N PHE A 23 -2.27 -9.06 4.66
CA PHE A 23 -2.77 -7.70 4.88
C PHE A 23 -1.97 -7.04 6.00
N CYS A 24 -1.31 -5.93 5.70
CA CYS A 24 -0.56 -5.15 6.68
C CYS A 24 -1.48 -4.08 7.29
N ASP A 25 -1.89 -4.26 8.54
CA ASP A 25 -2.89 -3.40 9.19
C ASP A 25 -2.28 -2.17 9.91
N HIS A 26 -0.96 -2.03 9.85
CA HIS A 26 -0.18 -0.91 10.41
C HIS A 26 0.78 -0.30 9.36
N HIS A 27 0.29 -0.10 8.14
CA HIS A 27 1.00 0.66 7.10
C HIS A 27 0.54 2.13 7.07
N PHE A 28 1.48 3.05 7.17
CA PHE A 28 1.24 4.50 7.29
C PHE A 28 1.99 5.26 6.21
N GLY A 29 1.27 6.16 5.52
CA GLY A 29 1.85 7.06 4.54
C GLY A 29 2.52 8.28 5.16
N ALA A 30 3.01 9.16 4.28
CA ALA A 30 3.37 10.52 4.67
C ALA A 30 2.15 11.23 5.26
N GLY A 31 2.36 12.14 6.22
CA GLY A 31 1.30 12.99 6.78
C GLY A 31 0.83 14.11 5.84
N SER A 32 0.91 13.91 4.52
CA SER A 32 0.67 14.94 3.51
C SER A 32 0.13 14.33 2.20
N ASN A 33 0.14 15.12 1.13
CA ASN A 33 -0.37 14.78 -0.20
C ASN A 33 0.41 13.61 -0.87
N SER A 34 -0.08 13.23 -2.04
CA SER A 34 0.38 12.18 -2.97
C SER A 34 1.89 12.09 -3.23
N THR A 35 2.51 13.20 -3.64
CA THR A 35 3.92 13.20 -4.10
C THR A 35 4.91 12.73 -3.03
N PRO A 36 4.84 13.19 -1.77
CA PRO A 36 5.58 12.60 -0.66
C PRO A 36 5.48 11.07 -0.57
N GLY A 37 4.27 10.51 -0.65
CA GLY A 37 4.06 9.06 -0.59
C GLY A 37 4.76 8.30 -1.72
N HIS A 38 4.66 8.78 -2.96
CA HIS A 38 5.39 8.19 -4.08
C HIS A 38 6.90 8.26 -3.93
N THR A 39 7.44 9.41 -3.49
CA THR A 39 8.90 9.58 -3.32
C THR A 39 9.45 8.70 -2.19
N LEU A 40 8.66 8.46 -1.13
CA LEU A 40 8.98 7.44 -0.14
C LEU A 40 8.98 6.03 -0.73
N ALA A 41 8.01 5.69 -1.58
CA ALA A 41 7.91 4.36 -2.20
C ALA A 41 9.08 4.07 -3.16
N VAL A 42 9.63 5.11 -3.80
CA VAL A 42 10.72 4.96 -4.79
C VAL A 42 12.12 5.02 -4.16
N GLY A 43 12.34 5.95 -3.23
CA GLY A 43 13.67 6.20 -2.65
C GLY A 43 13.68 6.46 -1.14
N GLY A 44 12.53 6.35 -0.47
CA GLY A 44 12.42 6.61 0.96
C GLY A 44 12.76 8.04 1.36
N GLN A 45 12.63 9.02 0.46
CA GLN A 45 12.93 10.44 0.72
C GLN A 45 11.71 11.31 0.41
N MET A 46 11.53 12.42 1.13
CA MET A 46 10.45 13.38 0.91
C MET A 46 11.04 14.78 0.65
N PRO A 47 11.49 15.07 -0.59
CA PRO A 47 12.07 16.38 -0.94
C PRO A 47 11.02 17.51 -0.95
N THR A 48 9.75 17.16 -0.85
CA THR A 48 8.60 18.07 -0.77
C THR A 48 7.56 17.48 0.15
N MET A 49 6.75 18.34 0.77
CA MET A 49 5.51 17.97 1.46
C MET A 49 4.27 18.41 0.68
N ARG A 50 4.41 18.71 -0.61
CA ARG A 50 3.34 19.23 -1.46
C ARG A 50 3.40 18.59 -2.84
N ASN A 51 2.24 18.47 -3.48
CA ASN A 51 2.17 18.10 -4.89
C ASN A 51 2.76 19.25 -5.75
N PRO A 52 3.54 18.93 -6.79
CA PRO A 52 4.01 19.92 -7.75
C PRO A 52 2.83 20.45 -8.58
N PRO A 53 2.99 21.61 -9.25
CA PRO A 53 1.96 22.11 -10.16
C PRO A 53 1.59 21.07 -11.21
N PHE A 54 0.29 20.89 -11.46
CA PHE A 54 -0.22 19.97 -12.49
C PHE A 54 0.16 20.41 -13.92
N VAL A 55 0.36 21.72 -14.12
CA VAL A 55 0.75 22.34 -15.39
C VAL A 55 2.00 23.19 -15.21
N GLY A 56 2.86 23.19 -16.22
CA GLY A 56 4.08 23.99 -16.24
C GLY A 56 5.30 23.30 -15.63
N ALA A 57 6.23 24.11 -15.11
CA ALA A 57 7.49 23.62 -14.56
C ALA A 57 7.23 22.78 -13.29
N HIS A 58 7.92 21.64 -13.20
CA HIS A 58 7.89 20.73 -12.07
C HIS A 58 9.32 20.49 -11.57
N PRO A 59 9.49 20.15 -10.27
CA PRO A 59 10.80 19.79 -9.76
C PRO A 59 11.28 18.47 -10.36
N VAL A 60 12.58 18.37 -10.59
CA VAL A 60 13.26 17.13 -10.95
C VAL A 60 14.45 16.99 -10.00
N TRP A 61 14.37 16.01 -9.10
CA TRP A 61 15.37 15.80 -8.06
C TRP A 61 16.41 14.76 -8.47
N ASP A 62 17.63 15.00 -8.00
CA ASP A 62 18.72 14.03 -8.08
C ASP A 62 18.79 13.27 -6.76
N LEU A 63 18.01 12.19 -6.70
CA LEU A 63 17.83 11.37 -5.50
C LEU A 63 18.15 9.91 -5.80
N PRO A 64 18.77 9.19 -4.84
CA PRO A 64 18.78 7.74 -4.86
C PRO A 64 17.38 7.16 -5.06
N SER A 65 17.30 6.06 -5.80
CA SER A 65 16.07 5.30 -5.98
C SER A 65 16.37 3.81 -6.05
N ILE A 66 15.37 2.99 -5.78
CA ILE A 66 15.50 1.53 -5.93
C ILE A 66 15.93 1.13 -7.35
N PHE A 67 15.53 1.91 -8.35
CA PHE A 67 15.94 1.70 -9.74
C PHE A 67 17.43 1.92 -9.94
N THR A 68 18.01 2.96 -9.33
CA THR A 68 19.47 3.18 -9.41
C THR A 68 20.26 2.09 -8.69
N VAL A 69 19.73 1.56 -7.58
CA VAL A 69 20.33 0.43 -6.86
C VAL A 69 20.26 -0.86 -7.70
N ALA A 70 19.09 -1.17 -8.27
CA ALA A 70 18.90 -2.31 -9.16
C ALA A 70 19.81 -2.22 -10.41
N GLN A 71 19.84 -1.06 -11.07
CA GLN A 71 20.69 -0.81 -12.23
C GLN A 71 22.17 -1.05 -11.92
N ALA A 72 22.67 -0.53 -10.79
CA ALA A 72 24.05 -0.70 -10.38
C ALA A 72 24.40 -2.17 -10.04
N ALA A 73 23.42 -2.93 -9.56
CA ALA A 73 23.54 -4.36 -9.28
C ALA A 73 23.33 -5.26 -10.52
N GLY A 74 23.03 -4.69 -11.69
CA GLY A 74 22.72 -5.46 -12.90
C GLY A 74 21.36 -6.15 -12.87
N VAL A 75 20.48 -5.77 -11.95
CA VAL A 75 19.10 -6.27 -11.85
C VAL A 75 18.21 -5.49 -12.80
N SER A 76 17.45 -6.21 -13.62
CA SER A 76 16.56 -5.59 -14.59
C SER A 76 15.37 -4.93 -13.90
N TRP A 77 14.98 -3.74 -14.36
CA TRP A 77 13.87 -3.00 -13.79
C TRP A 77 13.08 -2.24 -14.87
N ALA A 78 11.83 -1.94 -14.56
CA ALA A 78 10.97 -1.06 -15.35
C ALA A 78 10.06 -0.21 -14.46
N ALA A 79 9.75 0.99 -14.95
CA ALA A 79 8.77 1.89 -14.35
C ALA A 79 7.65 2.17 -15.36
N PHE A 80 6.40 2.07 -14.91
CA PHE A 80 5.20 2.33 -15.70
C PHE A 80 4.39 3.46 -15.04
N PRO A 81 4.83 4.74 -15.17
CA PRO A 81 4.14 5.89 -14.60
C PRO A 81 2.78 6.16 -15.27
N ASP A 82 2.07 7.18 -14.79
CA ASP A 82 0.86 7.69 -15.46
C ASP A 82 1.16 8.26 -16.87
N HIS A 83 0.12 8.69 -17.58
CA HIS A 83 0.25 9.27 -18.92
C HIS A 83 1.12 10.54 -18.98
N SER A 84 1.29 11.25 -17.85
CA SER A 84 2.12 12.45 -17.75
C SER A 84 3.57 12.14 -17.37
N GLY A 85 3.91 10.87 -17.10
CA GLY A 85 5.18 10.43 -16.55
C GLY A 85 5.28 10.56 -15.02
N TYR A 86 4.24 11.00 -14.34
CA TYR A 86 4.21 11.10 -12.88
C TYR A 86 4.06 9.71 -12.22
N PRO A 87 4.74 9.45 -11.09
CA PRO A 87 5.72 10.31 -10.41
C PRO A 87 7.15 10.13 -10.94
N ALA A 88 7.42 9.18 -11.85
CA ALA A 88 8.76 8.85 -12.31
C ALA A 88 9.54 10.08 -12.85
N LYS A 89 8.85 10.99 -13.55
CA LYS A 89 9.42 12.22 -14.13
C LYS A 89 10.12 13.14 -13.12
N LEU A 90 9.77 13.01 -11.83
CA LEU A 90 10.34 13.79 -10.74
C LEU A 90 11.77 13.34 -10.37
N TYR A 91 12.23 12.18 -10.85
CA TYR A 91 13.57 11.67 -10.62
C TYR A 91 14.45 11.88 -11.85
N ARG A 92 15.57 12.58 -11.68
CA ARG A 92 16.56 12.79 -12.76
C ARG A 92 17.02 11.47 -13.38
N SER A 93 17.26 10.46 -12.54
CA SER A 93 17.72 9.13 -12.97
C SER A 93 16.70 8.37 -13.82
N LEU A 94 15.42 8.73 -13.77
CA LEU A 94 14.35 8.12 -14.57
C LEU A 94 14.00 8.97 -15.81
N SER A 95 14.31 10.26 -15.78
CA SER A 95 14.05 11.20 -16.89
C SER A 95 15.24 11.36 -17.85
N THR A 96 16.39 10.74 -17.56
CA THR A 96 17.62 10.83 -18.37
C THR A 96 18.22 9.46 -18.65
N ALA A 97 19.09 9.37 -19.64
CA ALA A 97 19.80 8.14 -19.95
C ALA A 97 20.78 7.75 -18.80
N PRO A 98 20.96 6.44 -18.53
CA PRO A 98 20.33 5.32 -19.22
C PRO A 98 18.90 5.01 -18.71
N GLY A 99 18.50 5.49 -17.54
CA GLY A 99 17.28 5.03 -16.87
C GLY A 99 15.98 5.29 -17.62
N HIS A 100 15.87 6.39 -18.38
CA HIS A 100 14.69 6.67 -19.21
C HIS A 100 14.35 5.55 -20.20
N ALA A 101 15.32 4.74 -20.64
CA ALA A 101 15.07 3.61 -21.53
C ALA A 101 14.19 2.51 -20.91
N ASN A 102 14.12 2.46 -19.57
CA ASN A 102 13.33 1.50 -18.79
C ASN A 102 12.03 2.12 -18.24
N VAL A 103 11.70 3.35 -18.64
CA VAL A 103 10.44 4.01 -18.30
C VAL A 103 9.49 3.84 -19.48
N HIS A 104 8.41 3.08 -19.29
CA HIS A 104 7.45 2.74 -20.32
C HIS A 104 6.10 3.43 -20.06
N PRO A 105 5.34 3.79 -21.11
CA PRO A 105 3.99 4.29 -20.90
C PRO A 105 3.10 3.24 -20.20
N PRO A 106 2.08 3.66 -19.44
CA PRO A 106 1.28 2.74 -18.62
C PRO A 106 0.58 1.64 -19.43
N SER A 107 0.33 1.89 -20.73
CA SER A 107 -0.27 0.94 -21.66
C SER A 107 0.62 -0.27 -22.01
N GLN A 108 1.92 -0.23 -21.72
CA GLN A 108 2.85 -1.30 -22.05
C GLN A 108 2.91 -2.41 -20.99
N PHE A 109 2.45 -2.15 -19.76
CA PHE A 109 2.55 -3.14 -18.69
C PHE A 109 1.82 -4.45 -19.04
N VAL A 110 0.55 -4.38 -19.46
CA VAL A 110 -0.27 -5.58 -19.73
C VAL A 110 0.30 -6.41 -20.89
N PRO A 111 0.67 -5.83 -22.06
CA PRO A 111 1.33 -6.57 -23.13
C PRO A 111 2.63 -7.24 -22.70
N MET A 112 3.50 -6.54 -21.97
CA MET A 112 4.77 -7.11 -21.48
C MET A 112 4.56 -8.22 -20.45
N ALA A 113 3.58 -8.05 -19.56
CA ALA A 113 3.19 -9.05 -18.58
C ALA A 113 2.72 -10.35 -19.26
N LYS A 114 1.81 -10.25 -20.24
CA LYS A 114 1.31 -11.41 -21.00
C LYS A 114 2.40 -12.09 -21.83
N ALA A 115 3.39 -11.34 -22.29
CA ALA A 115 4.52 -11.88 -23.02
C ALA A 115 5.57 -12.55 -22.11
N GLY A 116 5.43 -12.46 -20.78
CA GLY A 116 6.43 -12.96 -19.83
C GLY A 116 7.75 -12.18 -19.87
N THR A 117 7.72 -10.91 -20.31
CA THR A 117 8.92 -10.08 -20.53
C THR A 117 9.07 -8.96 -19.50
N LEU A 118 8.34 -9.02 -18.38
CA LEU A 118 8.53 -8.04 -17.31
C LEU A 118 9.93 -8.20 -16.66
N PRO A 119 10.62 -7.09 -16.35
CA PRO A 119 11.84 -7.13 -15.54
C PRO A 119 11.62 -7.59 -14.10
N GLN A 120 12.72 -7.88 -13.39
CA GLN A 120 12.69 -8.37 -12.00
C GLN A 120 12.08 -7.36 -11.03
N VAL A 121 12.26 -6.06 -11.26
CA VAL A 121 11.67 -4.98 -10.45
C VAL A 121 10.74 -4.14 -11.32
N CYS A 122 9.45 -4.15 -11.03
CA CYS A 122 8.46 -3.34 -11.74
C CYS A 122 7.70 -2.44 -10.76
N TYR A 123 7.67 -1.13 -11.04
CA TYR A 123 6.73 -0.21 -10.39
C TYR A 123 5.67 0.21 -11.39
N VAL A 124 4.41 0.12 -10.99
CA VAL A 124 3.26 0.33 -11.88
C VAL A 124 2.31 1.31 -11.22
N TRP A 125 2.20 2.50 -11.79
CA TRP A 125 1.22 3.48 -11.37
C TRP A 125 -0.02 3.35 -12.24
N SER A 126 -1.19 3.50 -11.62
CA SER A 126 -2.42 3.59 -12.38
C SER A 126 -2.52 4.96 -13.05
N PRO A 127 -2.94 5.03 -14.32
CA PRO A 127 -3.19 6.30 -14.97
C PRO A 127 -4.43 6.99 -14.37
N GLY A 128 -4.50 8.32 -14.52
CA GLY A 128 -5.64 9.11 -14.11
C GLY A 128 -6.99 8.52 -14.57
N GLY A 129 -7.95 8.45 -13.65
CA GLY A 129 -9.26 7.83 -13.86
C GLY A 129 -9.33 6.34 -13.50
N TYR A 130 -8.16 5.72 -13.28
CA TYR A 130 -7.97 4.36 -12.75
C TYR A 130 -7.04 4.34 -11.52
N ASP A 131 -6.61 5.51 -11.06
CA ASP A 131 -5.76 5.75 -9.89
C ASP A 131 -6.54 5.81 -8.58
N GLU A 132 -7.86 5.63 -8.65
CA GLU A 132 -8.76 5.69 -7.51
C GLU A 132 -8.72 7.04 -6.79
N HIS A 133 -8.22 8.09 -7.46
CA HIS A 133 -8.37 9.46 -6.99
C HIS A 133 -9.83 9.91 -7.19
N PRO A 134 -10.47 10.54 -6.20
CA PRO A 134 -11.85 10.98 -6.33
C PRO A 134 -11.98 11.98 -7.50
N PRO A 135 -12.99 11.79 -8.37
CA PRO A 135 -13.24 12.73 -9.46
C PRO A 135 -13.82 14.04 -8.93
N PHE A 136 -13.62 15.15 -9.67
CA PHE A 136 -14.21 16.44 -9.34
C PHE A 136 -15.75 16.39 -9.29
N VAL A 137 -16.35 15.60 -10.19
CA VAL A 137 -17.78 15.29 -10.17
C VAL A 137 -17.94 13.92 -9.56
N SER A 138 -18.74 13.81 -8.49
CA SER A 138 -18.97 12.55 -7.77
C SER A 138 -19.44 11.45 -8.72
N ASP A 139 -18.60 10.42 -8.86
CA ASP A 139 -18.87 9.19 -9.57
C ASP A 139 -18.27 8.06 -8.73
N PRO A 140 -19.07 7.22 -8.06
CA PRO A 140 -18.56 6.18 -7.16
C PRO A 140 -17.79 5.06 -7.88
N SER A 141 -17.89 4.97 -9.21
CA SER A 141 -17.22 3.91 -9.98
C SER A 141 -15.72 4.15 -10.20
N TYR A 142 -15.17 5.28 -9.75
CA TYR A 142 -13.73 5.55 -9.80
C TYR A 142 -12.89 4.49 -9.07
N VAL A 143 -13.36 4.01 -7.91
CA VAL A 143 -12.69 2.96 -7.15
C VAL A 143 -12.80 1.62 -7.88
N THR A 144 -13.98 1.28 -8.42
CA THR A 144 -14.17 0.01 -9.15
C THR A 144 -13.33 -0.05 -10.41
N ARG A 145 -13.13 1.08 -11.12
CA ARG A 145 -12.25 1.14 -12.30
C ARG A 145 -10.80 0.85 -11.97
N GLY A 146 -10.26 1.46 -10.91
CA GLY A 146 -8.87 1.21 -10.48
C GLY A 146 -8.67 -0.22 -10.02
N HIS A 147 -9.60 -0.71 -9.21
CA HIS A 147 -9.72 -2.11 -8.82
C HIS A 147 -9.66 -3.08 -10.00
N ASP A 148 -10.50 -2.87 -11.01
CA ASP A 148 -10.56 -3.74 -12.18
C ASP A 148 -9.27 -3.70 -13.01
N LEU A 149 -8.62 -2.53 -13.09
CA LEU A 149 -7.33 -2.41 -13.77
C LEU A 149 -6.23 -3.20 -13.04
N VAL A 150 -6.16 -3.11 -11.71
CA VAL A 150 -5.20 -3.91 -10.92
C VAL A 150 -5.49 -5.40 -11.09
N TRP A 151 -6.76 -5.81 -11.07
CA TRP A 151 -7.14 -7.20 -11.31
C TRP A 151 -6.68 -7.70 -12.69
N GLN A 152 -6.89 -6.91 -13.75
CA GLN A 152 -6.42 -7.22 -15.10
C GLN A 152 -4.88 -7.29 -15.18
N ARG A 153 -4.16 -6.42 -14.47
CA ARG A 153 -2.69 -6.43 -14.41
C ARG A 153 -2.15 -7.68 -13.74
N VAL A 154 -2.74 -8.11 -12.62
CA VAL A 154 -2.39 -9.38 -11.96
C VAL A 154 -2.66 -10.55 -12.89
N GLN A 155 -3.82 -10.58 -13.55
CA GLN A 155 -4.14 -11.63 -14.53
C GLN A 155 -3.14 -11.66 -15.69
N ALA A 156 -2.70 -10.50 -16.18
CA ALA A 156 -1.72 -10.43 -17.26
C ALA A 156 -0.37 -11.08 -16.88
N VAL A 157 0.06 -10.93 -15.63
CA VAL A 157 1.27 -11.62 -15.11
C VAL A 157 1.05 -13.13 -15.03
N ILE A 158 -0.14 -13.56 -14.61
CA ILE A 158 -0.51 -15.00 -14.59
C ILE A 158 -0.51 -15.58 -16.00
N ASP A 159 -1.10 -14.88 -16.97
CA ASP A 159 -1.16 -15.29 -18.38
C ASP A 159 0.25 -15.44 -18.98
N GLY A 160 1.21 -14.61 -18.53
CA GLY A 160 2.61 -14.71 -18.89
C GLY A 160 3.40 -15.76 -18.12
N GLY A 161 2.75 -16.55 -17.26
CA GLY A 161 3.38 -17.61 -16.46
C GLY A 161 4.10 -17.13 -15.20
N GLY A 162 3.94 -15.86 -14.79
CA GLY A 162 4.72 -15.26 -13.70
C GLY A 162 4.21 -15.50 -12.29
N TRP A 163 3.12 -16.25 -12.07
CA TRP A 163 2.48 -16.35 -10.74
C TRP A 163 3.39 -16.91 -9.64
N ASP A 164 4.09 -18.01 -9.93
CA ASP A 164 4.89 -18.72 -8.93
C ASP A 164 6.20 -17.99 -8.57
N ASP A 165 6.62 -17.05 -9.41
CA ASP A 165 7.89 -16.32 -9.32
C ASP A 165 7.71 -14.80 -9.11
N THR A 166 6.47 -14.30 -9.01
CA THR A 166 6.19 -12.88 -8.76
C THR A 166 5.61 -12.68 -7.36
N THR A 167 6.18 -11.70 -6.67
CA THR A 167 5.59 -11.14 -5.44
C THR A 167 5.06 -9.75 -5.75
N PHE A 168 3.80 -9.51 -5.45
CA PHE A 168 3.11 -8.25 -5.63
C PHE A 168 3.01 -7.51 -4.31
N VAL A 169 3.17 -6.18 -4.37
CA VAL A 169 2.86 -5.26 -3.27
C VAL A 169 1.88 -4.22 -3.81
N LEU A 170 0.68 -4.18 -3.25
CA LEU A 170 -0.36 -3.21 -3.58
C LEU A 170 -0.54 -2.25 -2.40
N THR A 171 -0.45 -0.96 -2.67
CA THR A 171 -0.71 0.11 -1.70
C THR A 171 -1.14 1.38 -2.45
N TRP A 172 -1.58 2.39 -1.69
CA TRP A 172 -1.91 3.72 -2.16
C TRP A 172 -0.79 4.68 -1.80
N ASP A 173 -0.74 5.86 -2.39
CA ASP A 173 0.27 6.88 -2.12
C ASP A 173 -0.08 7.75 -0.90
N ASP A 174 -1.35 8.12 -0.76
CA ASP A 174 -1.89 8.82 0.40
C ASP A 174 -3.32 8.32 0.77
N TRP A 175 -3.90 8.89 1.82
CA TRP A 175 -5.18 8.41 2.38
C TRP A 175 -6.41 9.19 1.90
N GLY A 176 -6.26 10.13 0.98
CA GLY A 176 -7.34 10.92 0.38
C GLY A 176 -8.08 11.86 1.34
N GLY A 177 -7.57 12.08 2.55
CA GLY A 177 -8.26 12.87 3.57
C GLY A 177 -9.33 12.09 4.36
N TYR A 178 -9.53 10.80 4.09
CA TYR A 178 -10.51 9.98 4.79
C TYR A 178 -10.12 9.71 6.25
N ALA A 179 -11.13 9.58 7.11
CA ALA A 179 -10.90 9.26 8.52
C ALA A 179 -10.46 7.80 8.67
N ASP A 180 -9.38 7.57 9.42
CA ASP A 180 -9.03 6.27 9.96
C ASP A 180 -9.16 6.30 11.48
N SER A 181 -9.59 5.19 12.07
CA SER A 181 -9.88 5.12 13.51
C SER A 181 -8.65 4.83 14.36
N VAL A 182 -7.52 4.44 13.76
CA VAL A 182 -6.29 4.17 14.50
C VAL A 182 -5.53 5.48 14.72
N PRO A 183 -5.21 5.83 15.98
CA PRO A 183 -4.36 6.97 16.28
C PRO A 183 -3.04 6.85 15.53
N THR A 184 -2.66 7.91 14.82
CA THR A 184 -1.45 7.85 14.01
C THR A 184 -0.21 7.88 14.90
N PRO A 185 0.76 6.99 14.67
CA PRO A 185 1.99 7.01 15.45
C PRO A 185 2.87 8.17 14.96
N ALA A 186 3.34 9.04 15.84
CA ALA A 186 4.26 10.13 15.50
C ALA A 186 5.70 9.61 15.29
N ILE A 187 5.87 8.70 14.32
CA ILE A 187 7.11 7.94 14.10
C ILE A 187 8.26 8.84 13.69
N GLU A 188 7.99 9.77 12.78
CA GLU A 188 8.95 10.78 12.38
C GLU A 188 8.30 12.14 12.48
N THR A 189 8.95 13.03 13.23
CA THR A 189 8.52 14.42 13.40
C THR A 189 9.60 15.32 12.82
N LEU A 190 9.22 16.20 11.88
CA LEU A 190 10.15 17.14 11.25
C LEU A 190 9.78 18.58 11.62
N PRO A 191 10.75 19.43 12.02
CA PRO A 191 10.50 20.85 12.22
C PRO A 191 10.36 21.59 10.89
N ASP A 192 9.53 22.63 10.88
CA ASP A 192 9.56 23.67 9.85
C ASP A 192 9.34 25.06 10.47
N ALA A 193 9.31 26.12 9.65
CA ALA A 193 9.13 27.49 10.13
C ALA A 193 7.76 27.75 10.80
N LEU A 194 6.72 27.00 10.44
CA LEU A 194 5.37 27.09 11.01
C LEU A 194 5.19 26.14 12.21
N HIS A 195 5.96 25.07 12.26
CA HIS A 195 5.93 24.00 13.25
C HIS A 195 7.33 23.81 13.83
N PRO A 196 7.84 24.74 14.65
CA PRO A 196 9.18 24.64 15.23
C PRO A 196 9.32 23.45 16.18
N SER A 197 8.23 23.02 16.82
CA SER A 197 8.16 21.78 17.62
C SER A 197 7.99 20.51 16.77
N GLY A 198 7.91 20.68 15.45
CA GLY A 198 7.74 19.64 14.46
C GLY A 198 6.29 19.20 14.22
N TYR A 199 6.08 18.62 13.04
CA TYR A 199 4.86 17.95 12.62
C TYR A 199 5.16 16.49 12.25
N ALA A 200 4.17 15.61 12.37
CA ALA A 200 4.30 14.22 11.97
C ALA A 200 4.49 14.13 10.44
N ALA A 201 5.72 13.85 10.02
CA ALA A 201 6.08 13.69 8.62
C ALA A 201 5.75 12.28 8.12
N ILE A 202 6.01 11.28 8.97
CA ILE A 202 5.61 9.89 8.78
C ILE A 202 4.70 9.48 9.94
N GLY A 203 3.59 8.83 9.59
CA GLY A 203 2.48 8.61 10.52
C GLY A 203 1.29 9.51 10.21
N GLY A 204 0.95 9.64 8.92
CA GLY A 204 -0.40 10.07 8.51
C GLY A 204 -1.44 8.99 8.82
N SER A 205 -2.64 9.10 8.26
CA SER A 205 -3.63 8.01 8.37
C SER A 205 -3.08 6.70 7.80
N ARG A 206 -3.59 5.57 8.30
CA ARG A 206 -3.29 4.28 7.68
C ARG A 206 -3.78 4.23 6.25
N ILE A 207 -3.01 3.55 5.43
CA ILE A 207 -3.36 3.19 4.06
C ILE A 207 -3.16 1.67 3.91
N PRO A 208 -3.99 0.96 3.15
CA PRO A 208 -3.87 -0.49 3.07
C PRO A 208 -2.57 -0.88 2.34
N LEU A 209 -1.87 -1.89 2.85
CA LEU A 209 -0.81 -2.58 2.11
C LEU A 209 -1.13 -4.07 2.06
N VAL A 210 -1.16 -4.61 0.85
CA VAL A 210 -1.42 -6.02 0.59
C VAL A 210 -0.23 -6.60 -0.16
N MET A 211 0.37 -7.64 0.41
CA MET A 211 1.42 -8.41 -0.26
C MET A 211 0.87 -9.78 -0.63
N PHE A 212 1.05 -10.19 -1.88
CA PHE A 212 0.47 -11.44 -2.41
C PHE A 212 1.33 -12.03 -3.52
N GLY A 213 1.09 -13.30 -3.85
CA GLY A 213 1.84 -14.05 -4.87
C GLY A 213 1.87 -15.56 -4.56
N GLY A 214 2.39 -16.38 -5.48
CA GLY A 214 2.43 -17.84 -5.33
C GLY A 214 3.15 -18.31 -4.06
N ARG A 215 4.09 -17.51 -3.55
CA ARG A 215 4.95 -17.80 -2.38
C ARG A 215 4.62 -17.00 -1.13
N VAL A 216 3.49 -16.27 -1.11
CA VAL A 216 3.11 -15.40 0.00
C VAL A 216 1.97 -16.03 0.82
N PRO A 217 2.11 -16.25 2.13
CA PRO A 217 1.10 -16.92 2.94
C PRO A 217 -0.11 -16.01 3.22
N GLN A 218 -1.15 -16.59 3.83
CA GLN A 218 -2.25 -15.82 4.42
C GLN A 218 -1.87 -15.37 5.83
N ARG A 219 -1.88 -14.05 6.10
CA ARG A 219 -1.51 -13.49 7.41
C ARG A 219 -2.04 -12.06 7.58
N ILE A 220 -2.27 -11.65 8.81
CA ILE A 220 -2.30 -10.21 9.15
C ILE A 220 -0.90 -9.86 9.67
N ASP A 221 -0.21 -8.96 8.97
CA ASP A 221 1.02 -8.39 9.48
C ASP A 221 0.70 -7.15 10.30
N THR A 222 1.05 -7.21 11.59
CA THR A 222 0.83 -6.13 12.55
C THR A 222 2.08 -5.29 12.77
N GLN A 223 3.18 -5.58 12.05
CA GLN A 223 4.36 -4.73 12.08
C GLN A 223 4.03 -3.36 11.49
N TRP A 224 4.70 -2.36 12.04
CA TRP A 224 4.62 -1.01 11.50
C TRP A 224 5.34 -0.96 10.15
N HIS A 225 4.75 -0.29 9.16
CA HIS A 225 5.38 -0.04 7.86
C HIS A 225 5.13 1.39 7.40
N SER A 226 6.08 1.94 6.64
CA SER A 226 5.84 3.07 5.72
C SER A 226 6.14 2.66 4.28
N HIS A 227 5.89 3.52 3.29
CA HIS A 227 6.28 3.25 1.90
C HIS A 227 7.76 2.90 1.72
N ALA A 228 8.65 3.34 2.62
CA ALA A 228 10.08 2.98 2.59
C ALA A 228 10.32 1.47 2.82
N SER A 229 9.34 0.74 3.36
CA SER A 229 9.37 -0.72 3.47
C SER A 229 9.38 -1.41 2.10
N ILE A 230 8.87 -0.75 1.05
CA ILE A 230 8.80 -1.30 -0.31
C ILE A 230 10.22 -1.43 -0.92
N PRO A 231 11.03 -0.36 -1.06
CA PRO A 231 12.38 -0.49 -1.59
C PRO A 231 13.26 -1.37 -0.70
N LYS A 232 13.05 -1.37 0.63
CA LYS A 232 13.73 -2.28 1.55
C LYS A 232 13.39 -3.74 1.30
N THR A 233 12.12 -4.06 1.07
CA THR A 233 11.68 -5.41 0.71
C THR A 233 12.32 -5.88 -0.58
N ILE A 234 12.44 -5.01 -1.59
CA ILE A 234 13.11 -5.33 -2.86
C ILE A 234 14.60 -5.61 -2.64
N ILE A 235 15.27 -4.76 -1.85
CA ILE A 235 16.69 -4.95 -1.48
C ILE A 235 16.89 -6.33 -0.84
N ASP A 236 16.06 -6.68 0.14
CA ASP A 236 16.23 -7.92 0.90
C ASP A 236 15.85 -9.17 0.09
N LEU A 237 14.80 -9.11 -0.75
CA LEU A 237 14.42 -10.24 -1.61
C LEU A 237 15.45 -10.53 -2.70
N LEU A 238 16.06 -9.49 -3.27
CA LEU A 238 16.98 -9.63 -4.40
C LEU A 238 18.47 -9.58 -3.97
N GLY A 239 18.75 -9.44 -2.68
CA GLY A 239 20.12 -9.36 -2.16
C GLY A 239 20.90 -8.15 -2.68
N LEU A 240 20.23 -7.01 -2.87
CA LEU A 240 20.85 -5.79 -3.41
C LEU A 240 21.75 -5.11 -2.35
N PRO A 241 22.73 -4.30 -2.77
CA PRO A 241 23.43 -3.41 -1.85
C PRO A 241 22.48 -2.41 -1.17
N PRO A 242 22.82 -1.90 0.03
CA PRO A 242 22.06 -0.84 0.70
C PRO A 242 21.88 0.39 -0.19
N MET A 243 20.73 1.06 -0.08
CA MET A 243 20.42 2.27 -0.84
C MET A 243 21.23 3.48 -0.37
N LYS A 244 21.78 3.42 0.86
CA LYS A 244 22.43 4.54 1.57
C LYS A 244 21.44 5.65 1.91
N VAL A 245 20.20 5.26 2.15
CA VAL A 245 19.15 6.11 2.68
C VAL A 245 18.66 5.43 3.94
N SER A 246 19.02 5.95 5.12
CA SER A 246 18.70 5.31 6.41
C SER A 246 17.21 4.94 6.55
N ARG A 247 16.29 5.81 6.08
CA ARG A 247 14.85 5.51 6.09
C ARG A 247 14.49 4.23 5.33
N VAL A 248 15.23 3.87 4.28
CA VAL A 248 15.07 2.60 3.54
C VAL A 248 15.87 1.50 4.19
N ASP A 249 17.16 1.72 4.46
CA ASP A 249 18.07 0.68 4.91
C ASP A 249 17.67 0.10 6.28
N ASP A 250 17.06 0.92 7.13
CA ASP A 250 16.57 0.57 8.46
C ASP A 250 15.06 0.25 8.50
N ALA A 251 14.35 0.28 7.36
CA ALA A 251 12.92 0.01 7.32
C ALA A 251 12.58 -1.46 7.66
N PRO A 252 11.39 -1.72 8.22
CA PRO A 252 10.90 -3.07 8.40
C PRO A 252 10.54 -3.70 7.04
N SER A 253 11.23 -4.77 6.71
CA SER A 253 11.12 -5.48 5.43
C SER A 253 10.02 -6.54 5.46
N LEU A 254 9.29 -6.67 4.36
CA LEU A 254 8.31 -7.73 4.15
C LEU A 254 8.93 -8.98 3.52
N ALA A 255 10.24 -8.99 3.23
CA ALA A 255 10.88 -10.10 2.52
C ALA A 255 10.73 -11.46 3.23
N HIS A 256 10.67 -11.44 4.56
CA HIS A 256 10.45 -12.62 5.40
C HIS A 256 9.07 -13.29 5.21
N LEU A 257 8.15 -12.64 4.49
CA LEU A 257 6.83 -13.15 4.16
C LEU A 257 6.80 -13.90 2.80
N VAL A 258 7.93 -13.97 2.10
CA VAL A 258 8.09 -14.85 0.94
C VAL A 258 8.69 -16.17 1.41
N ASP A 259 7.92 -17.25 1.28
CA ASP A 259 8.32 -18.59 1.70
C ASP A 259 8.33 -19.54 0.49
N PRO A 260 9.50 -20.03 0.03
CA PRO A 260 9.60 -20.99 -1.06
C PRO A 260 8.86 -22.32 -0.81
N ALA A 261 8.58 -22.67 0.45
CA ALA A 261 7.78 -23.85 0.79
C ALA A 261 6.27 -23.61 0.65
N VAL A 262 5.83 -22.35 0.60
CA VAL A 262 4.44 -21.98 0.35
C VAL A 262 4.14 -22.07 -1.15
N SER A 263 2.96 -22.60 -1.45
CA SER A 263 2.34 -22.53 -2.77
C SER A 263 0.89 -22.10 -2.60
N ARG A 264 0.49 -21.03 -3.31
CA ARG A 264 -0.86 -20.46 -3.27
C ARG A 264 -1.55 -20.66 -4.62
N PRO A 265 -2.86 -20.96 -4.61
CA PRO A 265 -3.61 -21.08 -5.85
C PRO A 265 -3.68 -19.73 -6.58
N LEU A 266 -3.92 -19.79 -7.89
CA LEU A 266 -4.20 -18.61 -8.70
C LEU A 266 -5.41 -17.84 -8.14
N PRO A 267 -5.39 -16.50 -8.18
CA PRO A 267 -6.56 -15.69 -7.89
C PRO A 267 -7.71 -15.96 -8.88
N PRO A 268 -8.96 -15.59 -8.52
CA PRO A 268 -10.07 -15.56 -9.47
C PRO A 268 -9.72 -14.71 -10.70
N ALA A 269 -10.13 -15.15 -11.89
CA ALA A 269 -9.90 -14.41 -13.13
C ALA A 269 -10.85 -13.19 -13.26
N PRO A 270 -10.42 -12.08 -13.90
CA PRO A 270 -11.27 -10.93 -14.16
C PRO A 270 -12.60 -11.30 -14.81
N GLY A 271 -13.69 -10.66 -14.37
CA GLY A 271 -15.05 -10.92 -14.87
C GLY A 271 -15.74 -12.14 -14.26
N THR A 272 -15.05 -12.91 -13.39
CA THR A 272 -15.69 -13.98 -12.61
C THR A 272 -16.35 -13.43 -11.35
N VAL A 273 -17.35 -14.15 -10.83
CA VAL A 273 -17.93 -13.84 -9.52
C VAL A 273 -16.97 -14.30 -8.43
N ILE A 274 -16.46 -13.36 -7.63
CA ILE A 274 -15.57 -13.67 -6.52
C ILE A 274 -16.38 -14.22 -5.34
N THR A 275 -16.09 -15.47 -4.97
CA THR A 275 -16.57 -16.02 -3.70
C THR A 275 -15.62 -15.61 -2.59
N GLN A 276 -16.09 -14.75 -1.68
CA GLN A 276 -15.29 -14.30 -0.55
C GLN A 276 -14.98 -15.47 0.40
N PRO A 277 -13.74 -15.57 0.91
CA PRO A 277 -13.38 -16.58 1.90
C PRO A 277 -14.27 -16.42 3.13
N LYS A 278 -14.85 -17.53 3.61
CA LYS A 278 -15.63 -17.50 4.84
C LYS A 278 -14.71 -17.24 6.02
N CYS A 279 -15.10 -16.32 6.88
CA CYS A 279 -14.42 -16.10 8.15
C CYS A 279 -14.52 -17.37 9.00
N SER A 280 -13.41 -18.08 9.17
CA SER A 280 -13.30 -19.19 10.11
C SER A 280 -13.07 -18.63 11.51
N LEU A 281 -14.05 -17.91 12.06
CA LEU A 281 -14.06 -17.63 13.49
C LEU A 281 -14.29 -18.97 14.19
N ASP A 282 -13.23 -19.55 14.74
CA ASP A 282 -13.40 -20.55 15.79
C ASP A 282 -14.09 -19.85 16.96
N ARG A 283 -15.41 -20.04 17.06
CA ARG A 283 -16.25 -19.43 18.11
C ARG A 283 -15.74 -19.74 19.52
N ARG A 284 -14.82 -20.69 19.71
CA ARG A 284 -14.16 -20.99 20.99
C ARG A 284 -13.13 -19.94 21.43
N LEU A 285 -12.57 -19.14 20.50
CA LEU A 285 -11.56 -18.11 20.80
C LEU A 285 -12.16 -16.72 21.00
N ALA A 286 -13.43 -16.52 20.66
CA ALA A 286 -14.16 -15.29 20.97
C ALA A 286 -14.41 -15.22 22.48
N ARG A 287 -13.44 -14.67 23.23
CA ARG A 287 -13.66 -14.31 24.63
C ARG A 287 -14.83 -13.31 24.68
N PRO A 288 -15.89 -13.58 25.45
CA PRO A 288 -16.92 -12.58 25.64
C PRO A 288 -16.27 -11.35 26.28
N VAL A 289 -16.45 -10.20 25.65
CA VAL A 289 -16.10 -8.90 26.23
C VAL A 289 -16.97 -8.74 27.47
N VAL A 290 -16.39 -9.01 28.65
CA VAL A 290 -17.02 -8.70 29.92
C VAL A 290 -16.98 -7.18 30.08
N THR A 291 -18.10 -6.52 29.82
CA THR A 291 -18.30 -5.12 30.17
C THR A 291 -18.29 -4.98 31.69
N ARG A 292 -17.11 -4.70 32.26
CA ARG A 292 -16.99 -4.26 33.65
C ARG A 292 -17.59 -2.85 33.74
N GLY A 293 -18.79 -2.73 34.31
CA GLY A 293 -19.26 -1.47 34.88
C GLY A 293 -20.68 -1.06 34.55
N GLN A 294 -21.67 -1.84 34.95
CA GLN A 294 -22.94 -1.25 35.40
C GLN A 294 -23.13 -1.64 36.87
N ARG A 295 -22.64 -0.78 37.78
CA ARG A 295 -23.08 -0.84 39.17
C ARG A 295 -24.56 -0.47 39.18
N ARG A 296 -25.42 -1.46 39.46
CA ARG A 296 -26.82 -1.22 39.84
C ARG A 296 -26.84 -0.30 41.07
N PRO A 297 -27.70 0.73 41.12
CA PRO A 297 -27.87 1.51 42.34
C PRO A 297 -28.43 0.61 43.44
N ALA A 298 -27.84 0.70 44.62
CA ALA A 298 -28.30 -0.03 45.80
C ALA A 298 -29.73 0.40 46.17
N ARG A 299 -30.64 -0.56 46.33
CA ARG A 299 -31.96 -0.31 46.92
C ARG A 299 -31.79 0.09 48.39
N PRO A 300 -32.49 1.12 48.90
CA PRO A 300 -32.48 1.40 50.33
C PRO A 300 -33.19 0.26 51.07
N ARG A 301 -32.56 -0.21 52.15
CA ARG A 301 -33.19 -1.14 53.11
C ARG A 301 -34.21 -0.36 53.94
N CYS A 302 -35.50 -0.67 53.79
CA CYS A 302 -36.49 -0.36 54.81
C CYS A 302 -36.21 -1.23 56.04
N GLY A 303 -35.70 -0.62 57.12
CA GLY A 303 -35.69 -1.23 58.44
C GLY A 303 -37.04 -1.04 59.12
N ALA A 304 -37.64 -2.14 59.56
CA ALA A 304 -38.81 -2.14 60.43
C ALA A 304 -38.40 -2.51 61.86
N GLY A 305 -38.87 -1.72 62.83
CA GLY A 305 -39.01 -2.05 64.25
C GLY A 305 -37.96 -1.41 65.19
N ARG A 306 -38.27 -0.92 66.39
CA ARG A 306 -39.51 -0.60 67.13
C ARG A 306 -39.06 -0.02 68.51
N ARG A 307 -39.87 0.88 69.10
CA ARG A 307 -39.97 1.29 70.53
C ARG A 307 -38.84 2.16 71.11
N ALA A 308 -39.17 3.37 71.58
CA ALA A 308 -39.93 3.65 72.81
C ALA A 308 -40.98 4.73 72.50
#